data_AF-A0A9D8ERT9-F1
#
_entry.id   AF-A0A9D8ERT9-F1
#
_cell.length_a   1.000
_cell.length_b   1.000
_cell.length_c   1.000
_cell.angle_alpha   90.00
_cell.angle_beta   90.00
_cell.angle_gamma   90.00
#
_symmetry.space_group_name_H-M   'P 1'
#
loop_
_entity.id
_entity.type
_entity.pdbx_description
1 polymer ?
#
loop_
_entity_poly.entity_id
_entity_poly.type
_entity_poly.pdbx_seq_one_letter_code
_entity_poly.pdbx_strand_id
1 'polypeptide(L)'
;MTVYHKNIRQKFQGMNFFEQMANIGSEIYRAINWREKGNPEYAAISFERALELLDFTSEAVKEYHRLKELRRLREVIVDYFAF
;
A
#
# COMPACT_ATOMS: atom_id res chain seq x y z
N MET A 1 -12.22 -2.92 4.32
CA MET A 1 -10.94 -3.43 3.77
C MET A 1 -10.44 -4.51 4.70
N THR A 2 -9.97 -5.63 4.17
CA THR A 2 -9.37 -6.70 4.98
C THR A 2 -8.08 -6.19 5.61
N VAL A 3 -7.92 -6.38 6.93
CA VAL A 3 -6.67 -6.04 7.65
C VAL A 3 -5.78 -7.28 7.66
N TYR A 4 -4.68 -7.23 6.93
CA TYR A 4 -3.70 -8.33 6.85
C TYR A 4 -2.70 -8.25 7.98
N HIS A 5 -2.19 -7.06 8.30
CA HIS A 5 -1.13 -6.89 9.27
C HIS A 5 -1.64 -6.42 10.64
N LYS A 6 -2.24 -7.34 11.38
CA LYS A 6 -2.91 -7.08 12.67
C LYS A 6 -2.02 -6.42 13.74
N ASN A 7 -0.72 -6.75 13.77
CA ASN A 7 0.17 -6.39 14.88
C ASN A 7 1.40 -5.56 14.47
N ILE A 8 1.48 -5.08 13.22
CA ILE A 8 2.69 -4.36 12.77
C ILE A 8 2.51 -2.84 12.70
N ARG A 9 1.28 -2.33 12.82
CA ARG A 9 0.97 -0.92 12.54
C ARG A 9 1.90 0.05 13.29
N GLN A 10 2.09 -0.13 14.59
CA GLN A 10 2.99 0.71 15.39
C GLN A 10 4.45 0.60 14.93
N LYS A 11 4.95 -0.61 14.68
CA LYS A 11 6.31 -0.83 14.17
C LYS A 11 6.52 -0.17 12.81
N PHE A 12 5.54 -0.31 11.91
CA PHE A 12 5.57 0.27 10.57
C PHE A 12 5.50 1.81 10.62
N GLN A 13 4.60 2.38 11.42
CA GLN A 13 4.49 3.83 11.59
C GLN A 13 5.73 4.45 12.27
N GLY A 14 6.50 3.65 13.02
CA GLY A 14 7.80 4.07 13.58
C GLY A 14 8.96 4.07 12.58
N MET A 15 8.80 3.49 11.38
CA MET A 15 9.79 3.57 10.30
C MET A 15 9.83 4.98 9.72
N ASN A 16 10.96 5.37 9.12
CA ASN A 16 11.03 6.62 8.39
C ASN A 16 10.19 6.55 7.10
N PHE A 17 9.87 7.72 6.53
CA PHE A 17 8.99 7.80 5.36
C PHE A 17 9.51 6.98 4.16
N PHE A 18 10.82 6.96 3.91
CA PHE A 18 11.39 6.20 2.81
C PHE A 18 11.24 4.69 2.99
N GLU A 19 11.41 4.20 4.22
CA GLU A 19 11.18 2.79 4.56
C GLU A 19 9.72 2.39 4.37
N GLN A 20 8.78 3.23 4.82
CA GLN A 20 7.35 3.00 4.61
C GLN A 20 7.02 2.92 3.11
N MET A 21 7.52 3.88 2.32
CA MET A 21 7.31 3.92 0.88
C MET A 21 7.95 2.73 0.15
N ALA A 22 9.13 2.27 0.60
CA ALA A 22 9.78 1.08 0.04
C ALA A 22 8.97 -0.20 0.28
N ASN A 23 8.37 -0.33 1.46
CA ASN A 23 7.48 -1.46 1.78
C ASN A 23 6.17 -1.40 0.97
N ILE A 24 5.55 -0.22 0.84
CA ILE A 24 4.38 -0.01 -0.01
C ILE A 24 4.70 -0.38 -1.47
N GLY A 25 5.81 0.15 -2.01
CA GLY A 25 6.27 -0.16 -3.36
C GLY A 25 6.55 -1.65 -3.57
N SER A 26 7.03 -2.35 -2.55
CA SER A 26 7.25 -3.79 -2.60
C SER A 26 5.95 -4.60 -2.72
N GLU A 27 4.87 -4.20 -2.04
CA GLU A 27 3.56 -4.84 -2.20
C GLU A 27 2.96 -4.56 -3.59
N ILE A 28 3.10 -3.33 -4.10
CA ILE A 28 2.65 -2.96 -5.46
C ILE A 28 3.39 -3.81 -6.50
N TYR A 29 4.72 -3.90 -6.41
CA TYR A 29 5.51 -4.73 -7.31
C TYR A 29 5.11 -6.20 -7.25
N ARG A 30 4.85 -6.74 -6.05
CA ARG A 30 4.34 -8.10 -5.89
C ARG A 30 2.98 -8.31 -6.55
N ALA A 31 2.08 -7.33 -6.43
CA ALA A 31 0.78 -7.39 -7.09
C ALA A 31 0.92 -7.44 -8.61
N ILE A 32 1.80 -6.60 -9.19
CA ILE A 32 2.11 -6.61 -10.63
C ILE A 32 2.68 -7.97 -11.06
N ASN A 33 3.72 -8.44 -10.37
CA ASN A 33 4.41 -9.69 -10.70
C ASN A 33 3.47 -10.91 -10.63
N TRP A 34 2.57 -10.97 -9.64
CA TRP A 34 1.58 -12.05 -9.56
C TRP A 34 0.54 -11.98 -10.66
N ARG A 35 0.11 -10.77 -11.05
CA ARG A 35 -0.80 -10.57 -12.17
C ARG A 35 -0.17 -11.00 -13.49
N GLU A 36 1.08 -10.62 -13.74
CA GLU A 36 1.84 -11.03 -14.93
C GLU A 36 2.04 -12.56 -15.01
N LYS A 37 2.12 -13.23 -13.86
CA LYS A 37 2.18 -14.70 -13.77
C LYS A 37 0.82 -15.39 -13.91
N GLY A 38 -0.25 -14.65 -14.19
CA GLY A 38 -1.61 -15.20 -14.32
C GLY A 38 -2.20 -15.68 -12.99
N ASN A 39 -1.77 -15.13 -11.86
CA ASN A 39 -2.29 -15.50 -10.54
C ASN A 39 -3.04 -14.32 -9.89
N PRO A 40 -4.34 -14.14 -10.23
CA PRO A 40 -5.11 -12.98 -9.81
C PRO A 40 -5.40 -12.96 -8.29
N GLU A 41 -5.47 -14.12 -7.64
CA GLU A 41 -5.70 -14.21 -6.19
C GLU A 41 -4.52 -13.65 -5.40
N TYR A 42 -3.29 -14.07 -5.71
CA TYR A 42 -2.09 -13.50 -5.06
C TYR A 42 -1.85 -12.04 -5.43
N ALA A 43 -2.24 -11.63 -6.64
CA ALA A 43 -2.21 -10.24 -7.05
C ALA A 43 -3.16 -9.39 -6.19
N ALA A 44 -4.40 -9.84 -5.99
CA ALA A 44 -5.39 -9.16 -5.17
C ALA A 44 -4.94 -9.04 -3.71
N ILE A 45 -4.39 -10.10 -3.12
CA ILE A 45 -3.85 -10.08 -1.75
C ILE A 45 -2.74 -9.03 -1.61
N SER A 46 -1.81 -8.98 -2.57
CA SER A 46 -0.69 -8.02 -2.54
C SER A 46 -1.18 -6.58 -2.75
N PHE A 47 -2.18 -6.39 -3.62
CA PHE A 47 -2.84 -5.11 -3.84
C PHE A 47 -3.54 -4.61 -2.57
N GLU A 48 -4.32 -5.45 -1.89
CA GLU A 48 -4.98 -5.04 -0.64
C GLU A 48 -3.96 -4.71 0.47
N ARG A 49 -2.84 -5.44 0.55
CA ARG A 49 -1.73 -5.11 1.47
C ARG A 49 -1.10 -3.76 1.14
N ALA A 50 -0.90 -3.44 -0.14
CA ALA A 50 -0.38 -2.13 -0.54
C ALA A 50 -1.30 -1.00 -0.06
N LEU A 51 -2.63 -1.16 -0.20
CA LEU A 51 -3.61 -0.20 0.28
C LEU A 51 -3.59 -0.06 1.81
N GLU A 52 -3.49 -1.18 2.53
CA GLU A 52 -3.38 -1.18 4.00
C GLU A 52 -2.16 -0.39 4.48
N LEU A 53 -0.98 -0.66 3.92
CA LEU A 53 0.25 0.05 4.29
C LEU A 53 0.17 1.54 3.95
N LEU A 54 -0.42 1.88 2.79
CA LEU A 54 -0.62 3.27 2.39
C LEU A 54 -1.59 4.01 3.31
N ASP A 55 -2.65 3.33 3.78
CA ASP A 55 -3.58 3.89 4.76
C ASP A 55 -2.90 4.09 6.12
N PHE A 56 -2.08 3.14 6.60
CA PHE A 56 -1.28 3.32 7.81
C PHE A 56 -0.32 4.51 7.74
N THR A 57 0.36 4.71 6.61
CA THR A 57 1.21 5.89 6.39
C THR A 57 0.37 7.17 6.35
N SER A 58 -0.75 7.17 5.63
CA SER A 58 -1.62 8.34 5.50
C SER A 58 -2.19 8.82 6.84
N GLU A 59 -2.47 7.89 7.77
CA GLU A 59 -2.96 8.21 9.11
C GLU A 59 -1.89 8.81 10.04
N ALA A 60 -0.61 8.53 9.77
CA ALA A 60 0.52 9.06 10.55
C ALA A 60 1.02 10.43 10.05
N VAL A 61 0.73 10.78 8.80
CA VAL A 61 1.16 12.03 8.16
C VAL A 61 0.28 13.19 8.62
N LYS A 62 0.92 14.29 9.04
CA LYS A 62 0.23 15.53 9.46
C LYS A 62 0.29 16.61 8.39
N GLU A 63 1.26 16.52 7.48
CA GLU A 63 1.49 17.50 6.44
C GLU A 63 0.51 17.31 5.28
N TYR A 64 -0.34 18.31 5.04
CA TYR A 64 -1.37 18.27 4.01
C TYR A 64 -0.83 17.94 2.61
N HIS A 65 0.31 18.53 2.23
CA HIS A 65 0.91 18.30 0.91
C HIS A 65 1.27 16.82 0.70
N ARG A 66 1.80 16.16 1.74
CA ARG A 66 2.16 14.75 1.69
C ARG A 66 0.92 13.85 1.72
N LEU A 67 -0.06 14.17 2.57
CA LEU A 67 -1.33 13.45 2.63
C LEU A 67 -2.05 13.46 1.28
N LYS A 68 -2.05 14.61 0.59
CA LYS A 68 -2.65 14.76 -0.75
C LYS A 68 -2.02 13.79 -1.76
N GLU A 69 -0.70 13.72 -1.79
CA GLU A 69 0.01 12.81 -2.70
C GLU A 69 -0.23 11.33 -2.36
N LEU A 70 -0.27 10.96 -1.08
CA LEU A 70 -0.57 9.59 -0.66
C LEU A 70 -2.00 9.17 -1.04
N ARG A 71 -2.98 10.07 -0.91
CA ARG A 71 -4.36 9.79 -1.32
C ARG A 71 -4.50 9.67 -2.83
N ARG A 72 -3.79 10.49 -3.61
CA ARG A 72 -3.71 10.34 -5.08
C ARG A 72 -3.08 9.02 -5.49
N LEU A 73 -1.98 8.64 -4.85
CA LEU A 73 -1.35 7.34 -5.09
C LEU A 73 -2.35 6.19 -4.83
N ARG A 74 -3.15 6.29 -3.77
CA ARG A 74 -4.19 5.31 -3.45
C ARG A 74 -5.22 5.21 -4.58
N GLU A 75 -5.68 6.33 -5.12
CA GLU A 75 -6.60 6.38 -6.27
C GLU A 75 -5.99 5.73 -7.51
N VAL A 76 -4.75 6.09 -7.87
CA VAL A 76 -4.04 5.52 -9.03
C VAL A 76 -3.85 4.01 -8.91
N ILE A 77 -3.50 3.52 -7.71
CA ILE A 77 -3.33 2.09 -7.47
C ILE A 77 -4.67 1.35 -7.58
N VAL A 78 -5.76 1.92 -7.07
CA VAL A 78 -7.10 1.33 -7.23
C VAL A 78 -7.50 1.31 -8.71
N ASP A 79 -7.32 2.41 -9.43
CA ASP A 79 -7.60 2.50 -10.87
C ASP A 79 -6.86 1.38 -11.64
N TYR A 80 -5.56 1.23 -11.40
CA TYR A 80 -4.71 0.29 -12.12
C TYR A 80 -4.97 -1.20 -11.87
N PHE A 81 -5.51 -1.57 -10.70
CA PHE A 81 -5.75 -2.98 -10.34
C PHE A 81 -7.22 -3.39 -10.38
N ALA A 82 -8.16 -2.45 -10.21
CA ALA A 82 -9.59 -2.75 -10.12
C ALA A 82 -10.37 -2.44 -11.41
N PHE A 83 -9.79 -1.70 -12.35
CA PHE A 83 -10.40 -1.32 -13.63
C PHE A 83 -9.44 -1.65 -14.79
#